data_AF-A0A7Z2PZP3-F1
#
_entry.id   AF-A0A7Z2PZP3-F1
#
_cell.length_a   1.000
_cell.length_b   1.000
_cell.length_c   1.000
_cell.angle_alpha   90.00
_cell.angle_beta   90.00
_cell.angle_gamma   90.00
#
_symmetry.space_group_name_H-M   'P 1'
#
loop_
_entity.id
_entity.type
_entity.pdbx_description
1 polymer ?
#
loop_
_entity_poly.entity_id
_entity_poly.type
_entity_poly.pdbx_seq_one_letter_code
_entity_poly.pdbx_strand_id
1 'polypeptide(L)'
;MDEHTSLQARICAAWIDLLRQNRGAEGRPDQYYSLSIENIRGHGEEFELYITFRAGRTYCCCEGMCHTGAFTEKRWRQLRAALAVRGVEPQEPLVVRICTRLEAGARLHYGKSDEPEMYDQGPWTLTVREQSPVVHDDPRTDARRRDRN
;
A
#
# COMPACT_ATOMS: atom_id res chain seq x y z
N MET A 1 17.25 -20.95 -2.00
CA MET A 1 16.61 -19.69 -1.54
C MET A 1 15.16 -20.04 -1.35
N ASP A 2 14.63 -19.86 -0.15
CA ASP A 2 13.26 -20.25 0.20
C ASP A 2 12.23 -19.47 -0.64
N GLU A 3 11.20 -20.15 -1.11
CA GLU A 3 10.17 -19.61 -2.01
C GLU A 3 9.41 -18.45 -1.35
N HIS A 4 9.16 -18.56 -0.04
CA HIS A 4 8.52 -17.51 0.75
C HIS A 4 9.41 -16.27 0.88
N THR A 5 10.71 -16.46 1.16
CA THR A 5 11.69 -15.37 1.15
C THR A 5 11.78 -14.67 -0.22
N SER A 6 11.63 -15.42 -1.32
CA SER A 6 11.59 -14.86 -2.67
C SER A 6 10.30 -14.07 -2.94
N LEU A 7 9.13 -14.55 -2.49
CA LEU A 7 7.86 -13.82 -2.63
C LEU A 7 7.89 -12.50 -1.85
N GLN A 8 8.35 -12.54 -0.60
CA GLN A 8 8.51 -11.36 0.25
C GLN A 8 9.38 -10.28 -0.40
N ALA A 9 10.53 -10.66 -0.94
CA ALA A 9 11.44 -9.74 -1.61
C ALA A 9 10.80 -9.08 -2.85
N ARG A 10 10.03 -9.86 -3.63
CA ARG A 10 9.33 -9.36 -4.83
C ARG A 10 8.22 -8.38 -4.48
N ILE A 11 7.38 -8.69 -3.49
CA ILE A 11 6.32 -7.77 -3.02
C ILE A 11 6.95 -6.49 -2.46
N CYS A 12 8.03 -6.60 -1.67
CA CYS A 12 8.74 -5.44 -1.13
C CYS A 12 9.29 -4.54 -2.25
N ALA A 13 9.93 -5.14 -3.28
CA ALA A 13 10.44 -4.41 -4.43
C ALA A 13 9.33 -3.67 -5.21
N ALA A 14 8.15 -4.29 -5.38
CA ALA A 14 7.00 -3.65 -6.00
C ALA A 14 6.52 -2.41 -5.22
N TRP A 15 6.51 -2.49 -3.89
CA TRP A 15 6.19 -1.34 -3.04
C TRP A 15 7.20 -0.21 -3.15
N ILE A 16 8.49 -0.52 -3.17
CA ILE A 16 9.54 0.48 -3.40
C ILE A 16 9.30 1.22 -4.72
N ASP A 17 9.02 0.48 -5.81
CA ASP A 17 8.78 1.06 -7.13
C ASP A 17 7.52 1.94 -7.15
N LEU A 18 6.44 1.50 -6.49
CA LEU A 18 5.20 2.26 -6.37
C LEU A 18 5.41 3.57 -5.59
N LEU A 19 6.16 3.52 -4.49
CA LEU A 19 6.41 4.67 -3.60
C LEU A 19 7.39 5.67 -4.19
N ARG A 20 8.28 5.26 -5.10
CA ARG A 20 9.16 6.19 -5.85
C ARG A 20 8.39 7.23 -6.65
N GLN A 21 7.14 6.93 -7.00
CA GLN A 21 6.26 7.84 -7.73
C GLN A 21 5.63 8.91 -6.82
N ASN A 22 5.75 8.77 -5.49
CA ASN A 22 5.21 9.74 -4.54
C ASN A 22 6.17 10.93 -4.41
N ARG A 23 5.62 12.15 -4.47
CA ARG A 23 6.40 13.40 -4.43
C ARG A 23 7.09 13.67 -3.09
N GLY A 24 6.71 12.99 -2.00
CA GLY A 24 7.12 13.34 -0.63
C GLY A 24 8.43 12.73 -0.11
N ALA A 25 9.01 11.73 -0.78
CA ALA A 25 10.18 10.98 -0.27
C ALA A 25 11.48 11.30 -1.04
N GLU A 26 11.60 12.48 -1.66
CA GLU A 26 12.74 12.87 -2.51
C GLU A 26 13.07 11.83 -3.61
N GLY A 27 12.08 11.03 -4.03
CA GLY A 27 12.24 9.97 -5.02
C GLY A 27 13.03 8.73 -4.55
N ARG A 28 13.37 8.61 -3.26
CA ARG A 28 14.15 7.47 -2.70
C ARG A 28 13.50 6.90 -1.42
N PRO A 29 12.35 6.22 -1.55
CA PRO A 29 11.59 5.73 -0.40
C PRO A 29 12.37 4.72 0.46
N ASP A 30 13.28 3.96 -0.14
CA ASP A 30 14.18 3.01 0.53
C ASP A 30 15.28 3.67 1.37
N GLN A 31 15.54 4.96 1.14
CA GLN A 31 16.44 5.78 1.95
C GLN A 31 15.68 6.59 3.02
N TYR A 32 14.40 6.86 2.76
CA TYR A 32 13.55 7.68 3.61
C TYR A 32 12.76 6.86 4.64
N TYR A 33 12.38 5.63 4.29
CA TYR A 33 11.72 4.64 5.15
C TYR A 33 12.52 3.34 5.16
N SER A 34 12.28 2.48 6.15
CA SER A 34 12.54 1.05 6.00
C SER A 34 11.22 0.34 5.70
N LEU A 35 11.21 -0.53 4.70
CA LEU A 35 10.03 -1.27 4.28
C LEU A 35 10.26 -2.77 4.50
N SER A 36 9.31 -3.44 5.14
CA SER A 36 9.29 -4.90 5.20
C SER A 36 7.90 -5.42 4.86
N ILE A 37 7.88 -6.63 4.28
CA ILE A 37 6.67 -7.38 4.02
C ILE A 37 6.68 -8.58 4.96
N GLU A 38 5.58 -8.80 5.67
CA GLU A 38 5.43 -9.91 6.61
C GLU A 38 4.04 -10.55 6.43
N ASN A 39 3.83 -11.73 7.05
CA ASN A 39 2.53 -12.40 7.12
C ASN A 39 1.82 -12.57 5.76
N ILE A 40 2.56 -13.01 4.74
CA ILE A 40 2.02 -13.24 3.39
C ILE A 40 1.12 -14.48 3.41
N ARG A 41 -0.04 -14.38 2.78
CA ARG A 41 -0.97 -15.50 2.57
C ARG A 41 -1.22 -15.71 1.09
N GLY A 42 -1.43 -16.99 0.74
CA GLY A 42 -1.61 -17.42 -0.64
C GLY A 42 -0.39 -17.11 -1.51
N HIS A 43 -0.62 -16.61 -2.72
CA HIS A 43 0.38 -16.15 -3.67
C HIS A 43 0.66 -14.65 -3.57
N GLY A 44 0.25 -14.00 -2.46
CA GLY A 44 0.41 -12.57 -2.22
C GLY A 44 -0.91 -11.80 -2.18
N GLU A 45 -2.04 -12.47 -2.03
CA GLU A 45 -3.37 -11.85 -1.93
C GLU A 45 -3.54 -11.10 -0.61
N GLU A 46 -2.95 -11.58 0.47
CA GLU A 46 -2.93 -10.85 1.74
C GLU A 46 -1.49 -10.73 2.26
N PHE A 47 -1.11 -9.54 2.70
CA PHE A 47 0.18 -9.34 3.34
C PHE A 47 0.18 -8.09 4.22
N GLU A 48 1.19 -8.00 5.08
CA GLU A 48 1.47 -6.83 5.88
C GLU A 48 2.59 -6.02 5.28
N LEU A 49 2.33 -4.74 5.06
CA LEU A 49 3.33 -3.75 4.70
C LEU A 49 3.73 -2.98 5.96
N TYR A 50 4.97 -3.17 6.39
CA TYR A 50 5.55 -2.38 7.46
C TYR A 50 6.30 -1.19 6.89
N ILE A 51 5.90 0.02 7.30
CA ILE A 51 6.60 1.28 7.00
C ILE A 51 7.25 1.76 8.29
N THR A 52 8.57 1.66 8.35
CA THR A 52 9.36 2.10 9.49
C THR A 52 9.96 3.47 9.22
N PHE A 53 9.59 4.42 10.07
CA PHE A 53 10.08 5.79 10.10
C PHE A 53 11.39 5.81 10.89
N ARG A 54 12.47 6.24 10.24
CA ARG A 54 13.84 6.07 10.73
C ARG A 54 14.28 7.16 11.69
N ALA A 55 15.13 6.80 12.63
CA ALA A 55 15.76 7.73 13.54
C ALA A 55 16.56 8.82 12.78
N GLY A 56 16.55 10.05 13.29
CA GLY A 56 17.28 11.17 12.69
C GLY A 56 16.62 11.75 11.42
N ARG A 57 15.40 11.31 11.08
CA ARG A 57 14.59 11.86 10.00
C ARG A 57 13.34 12.57 10.54
N THR A 58 12.85 13.50 9.74
CA THR A 58 11.62 14.25 10.03
C THR A 58 10.56 13.93 8.99
N TYR A 59 9.33 13.73 9.44
CA TYR A 59 8.19 13.37 8.62
C TYR A 59 7.00 14.29 8.91
N CYS A 60 6.11 14.48 7.94
CA CYS A 60 4.90 15.28 8.14
C CYS A 60 3.87 14.59 9.05
N CYS A 61 3.77 13.27 9.03
CA CYS A 61 2.90 12.47 9.90
C CYS A 61 3.32 11.00 9.89
N CYS A 62 2.71 10.15 10.73
CA CYS A 62 2.90 8.69 10.75
C CYS A 62 1.67 7.91 10.24
N GLU A 63 0.72 8.59 9.60
CA GLU A 63 -0.50 7.97 9.08
C GLU A 63 -0.19 7.08 7.87
N GLY A 64 -0.61 5.81 7.92
CA GLY A 64 -0.29 4.82 6.89
C GLY A 64 -0.64 5.25 5.46
N MET A 65 -1.80 5.90 5.25
CA MET A 65 -2.22 6.33 3.91
C MET A 65 -1.52 7.59 3.39
N CYS A 66 -0.93 8.43 4.25
CA CYS A 66 -0.23 9.63 3.77
C CYS A 66 0.98 9.26 2.91
N HIS A 67 1.66 8.17 3.29
CA HIS A 67 2.90 7.73 2.66
C HIS A 67 2.69 6.74 1.53
N THR A 68 1.60 5.96 1.57
CA THR A 68 1.22 5.04 0.48
C THR A 68 0.30 5.69 -0.56
N GLY A 69 -0.30 6.84 -0.24
CA GLY A 69 -1.43 7.41 -0.96
C GLY A 69 -2.76 6.74 -0.59
N ALA A 70 -3.87 7.39 -0.92
CA ALA A 70 -5.19 6.80 -0.78
C ALA A 70 -5.37 5.64 -1.78
N PHE A 71 -5.86 4.50 -1.30
CA PHE A 71 -6.19 3.33 -2.11
C PHE A 71 -7.47 3.52 -2.93
N THR A 72 -7.37 4.40 -3.92
CA THR A 72 -8.32 4.53 -5.00
C THR A 72 -8.21 3.34 -5.96
N GLU A 73 -9.22 3.11 -6.80
CA GLU A 73 -9.16 2.11 -7.87
C GLU A 73 -7.91 2.27 -8.76
N LYS A 74 -7.54 3.52 -9.09
CA LYS A 74 -6.29 3.83 -9.79
C LYS A 74 -5.07 3.34 -9.03
N ARG A 75 -5.02 3.54 -7.71
CA ARG A 75 -3.88 3.14 -6.88
C ARG A 75 -3.78 1.62 -6.75
N TRP A 76 -4.90 0.92 -6.63
CA TRP A 76 -4.95 -0.54 -6.69
C TRP A 76 -4.42 -1.09 -8.02
N ARG A 77 -4.85 -0.52 -9.15
CA ARG A 77 -4.31 -0.87 -10.48
C ARG A 77 -2.81 -0.63 -10.58
N GLN A 78 -2.30 0.47 -10.03
CA GLN A 78 -0.86 0.75 -9.99
C GLN A 78 -0.10 -0.27 -9.13
N LEU A 79 -0.63 -0.65 -7.98
CA LEU A 79 -0.03 -1.67 -7.12
C LEU A 79 0.01 -3.03 -7.83
N ARG A 80 -1.10 -3.45 -8.44
CA ARG A 80 -1.16 -4.70 -9.22
C ARG A 80 -0.16 -4.70 -10.38
N ALA A 81 -0.05 -3.59 -11.11
CA ALA A 81 0.94 -3.45 -12.17
C ALA A 81 2.38 -3.56 -11.63
N ALA A 82 2.68 -2.95 -10.49
CA ALA A 82 4.00 -3.05 -9.86
C ALA A 82 4.32 -4.48 -9.40
N LEU A 83 3.34 -5.19 -8.84
CA LEU A 83 3.46 -6.60 -8.44
C LEU A 83 3.70 -7.50 -9.65
N ALA A 84 2.95 -7.31 -10.74
CA ALA A 84 3.08 -8.09 -11.97
C ALA A 84 4.47 -7.94 -12.61
N VAL A 85 5.04 -6.72 -12.63
CA VAL A 85 6.44 -6.47 -13.08
C VAL A 85 7.45 -7.29 -12.29
N ARG A 86 7.15 -7.63 -11.03
CA ARG A 86 7.97 -8.48 -10.16
C ARG A 86 7.57 -9.96 -10.22
N GLY A 87 6.65 -10.35 -11.10
CA GLY A 87 6.17 -11.73 -11.24
C GLY A 87 5.29 -12.18 -10.07
N VAL A 88 4.53 -11.26 -9.48
CA VAL A 88 3.53 -11.53 -8.43
C VAL A 88 2.16 -11.13 -8.97
N GLU A 89 1.28 -12.10 -9.16
CA GLU A 89 -0.06 -11.91 -9.74
C GLU A 89 -1.14 -12.41 -8.78
N PRO A 90 -1.42 -11.66 -7.69
CA PRO A 90 -2.35 -12.10 -6.68
C PRO A 90 -3.78 -12.09 -7.24
N GLN A 91 -4.57 -13.08 -6.85
CA GLN A 91 -6.00 -13.11 -7.18
C GLN A 91 -6.77 -11.96 -6.51
N GLU A 92 -8.01 -11.74 -6.92
CA GLU A 92 -8.91 -10.84 -6.19
C GLU A 92 -9.55 -11.56 -4.99
N PRO A 93 -9.73 -10.87 -3.85
CA PRO A 93 -9.33 -9.50 -3.57
C PRO A 93 -7.88 -9.37 -3.07
N LEU A 94 -7.22 -8.26 -3.37
CA LEU A 94 -5.96 -7.90 -2.72
C LEU A 94 -6.22 -7.22 -1.37
N VAL A 95 -5.58 -7.70 -0.30
CA VAL A 95 -5.68 -7.18 1.06
C VAL A 95 -4.30 -6.73 1.54
N VAL A 96 -4.19 -5.46 1.90
CA VAL A 96 -2.94 -4.89 2.42
C VAL A 96 -3.18 -4.36 3.82
N ARG A 97 -2.47 -4.93 4.79
CA ARG A 97 -2.44 -4.40 6.16
C ARG A 97 -1.20 -3.51 6.32
N ILE A 98 -1.41 -2.20 6.33
CA ILE A 98 -0.34 -1.22 6.52
C ILE A 98 -0.09 -1.07 8.01
N CYS A 99 1.15 -1.35 8.42
CA CYS A 99 1.63 -1.21 9.78
C CYS A 99 2.72 -0.13 9.79
N THR A 100 2.58 0.92 10.62
CA THR A 100 3.65 1.91 10.78
C THR A 100 4.44 1.66 12.07
N ARG A 101 5.76 1.80 11.99
CA ARG A 101 6.69 1.68 13.13
C ARG A 101 7.51 2.97 13.19
N LEU A 102 7.76 3.49 14.38
CA LEU A 102 8.59 4.69 14.59
C LEU A 102 9.86 4.25 15.34
N GLU A 103 11.03 4.45 14.74
CA GLU A 103 12.29 4.27 15.46
C GLU A 103 12.46 5.40 16.48
N ALA A 104 13.06 5.08 17.64
CA ALA A 104 13.40 6.08 18.63
C ALA A 104 14.29 7.17 18.01
N GLY A 105 13.85 8.43 18.09
CA GLY A 105 14.54 9.58 17.48
C GLY A 105 14.08 9.95 16.07
N ALA A 106 13.07 9.28 15.51
CA ALA A 106 12.31 9.79 14.37
C ALA A 106 11.38 10.92 14.82
N ARG A 107 11.22 11.96 14.01
CA ARG A 107 10.46 13.18 14.37
C ARG A 107 9.25 13.36 13.46
N LEU A 108 8.11 13.73 14.02
CA LEU A 108 6.88 14.05 13.28
C LEU A 108 6.59 15.55 13.40
N HIS A 109 6.21 16.19 12.30
CA HIS A 109 5.75 17.58 12.25
C HIS A 109 4.25 17.61 11.97
N TYR A 110 3.43 17.35 12.99
CA TYR A 110 2.00 17.65 12.89
C TYR A 110 1.82 19.18 12.89
N GLY A 111 1.00 19.70 11.97
CA GLY A 111 0.85 21.13 11.78
C GLY A 111 0.55 21.92 13.08
N LYS A 112 1.30 23.01 13.26
CA LYS A 112 1.15 24.09 14.27
C LYS A 112 1.45 23.78 15.75
N SER A 113 2.31 22.81 16.03
CA SER A 113 2.97 22.73 17.34
C SER A 113 4.48 22.81 17.10
N ASP A 114 5.15 23.82 17.68
CA ASP A 114 6.62 23.96 17.63
C ASP A 114 7.35 22.91 18.49
N GLU A 115 6.59 22.12 19.25
CA GLU A 115 7.10 21.01 20.05
C GLU A 115 7.01 19.70 19.25
N PRO A 116 8.14 19.00 18.98
CA PRO A 116 8.12 17.67 18.40
C PRO A 116 7.51 16.70 19.42
N GLU A 117 6.25 16.32 19.23
CA GLU A 117 5.65 15.24 20.02
C GLU A 117 6.43 13.94 19.76
N MET A 118 7.06 13.42 20.81
CA MET A 118 7.68 12.10 20.79
C MET A 118 6.60 11.04 20.98
N TYR A 119 6.14 10.48 19.87
CA TYR A 119 5.14 9.42 19.87
C TYR A 119 5.78 8.06 20.16
N ASP A 120 5.81 7.67 21.44
CA ASP A 120 6.22 6.33 21.88
C ASP A 120 5.04 5.33 21.91
N GLN A 121 4.09 5.47 20.99
CA GLN A 121 2.93 4.59 20.90
C GLN A 121 3.16 3.54 19.81
N GLY A 122 2.82 2.29 20.14
CA GLY A 122 3.06 1.09 19.33
C GLY A 122 2.52 1.13 17.89
N PRO A 123 2.68 0.04 17.13
CA PRO A 123 2.47 0.06 15.69
C PRO A 123 1.04 0.43 15.30
N TRP A 124 0.89 1.49 14.52
CA TRP A 124 -0.42 1.88 13.98
C TRP A 124 -0.76 0.98 12.80
N THR A 125 -1.90 0.32 12.86
CA THR A 125 -2.32 -0.61 11.81
C THR A 125 -3.57 -0.09 11.11
N LEU A 126 -3.52 -0.05 9.78
CA LEU A 126 -4.66 0.18 8.91
C LEU A 126 -4.79 -0.99 7.92
N THR A 127 -5.93 -1.66 7.94
CA THR A 127 -6.24 -2.69 6.94
C THR A 127 -7.01 -2.08 5.79
N VAL A 128 -6.54 -2.28 4.57
CA VAL A 128 -7.20 -1.85 3.34
C VAL A 128 -7.44 -3.06 2.46
N ARG A 129 -8.67 -3.18 1.95
CA ARG A 129 -9.08 -4.25 1.05
C ARG A 129 -9.48 -3.65 -0.29
N GLU A 130 -8.98 -4.23 -1.37
CA GLU A 130 -9.47 -3.93 -2.71
C GLU A 130 -10.94 -4.32 -2.78
N GLN A 131 -11.78 -3.33 -3.05
CA GLN A 131 -13.18 -3.58 -3.35
C GLN A 131 -13.23 -4.04 -4.81
N SER A 132 -13.73 -5.26 -5.04
CA SER A 132 -14.08 -5.66 -6.41
C SER A 132 -15.04 -4.64 -6.99
N PRO A 133 -14.89 -4.27 -8.28
CA PRO A 133 -15.88 -3.41 -8.91
C PRO A 133 -17.24 -4.05 -8.72
N VAL A 134 -18.20 -3.27 -8.19
CA VAL A 134 -19.59 -3.70 -8.15
C VAL A 134 -19.97 -3.95 -9.61
N VAL A 135 -20.17 -5.22 -9.97
CA VAL A 135 -20.81 -5.55 -11.24
C VAL A 135 -22.23 -5.01 -11.12
N HIS A 136 -22.43 -3.79 -11.63
CA HIS A 136 -23.76 -3.33 -11.92
C HIS A 136 -24.23 -4.19 -13.09
N ASP A 137 -25.00 -5.25 -12.79
CA ASP A 137 -25.93 -5.81 -13.76
C ASP A 137 -26.84 -4.65 -14.18
N ASP A 138 -26.56 -4.07 -15.35
CA ASP A 138 -27.47 -3.12 -15.99
C ASP A 138 -28.49 -3.93 -16.79
N PRO A 139 -29.75 -4.06 -16.32
CA PRO A 139 -30.78 -4.81 -17.04
C PRO A 139 -31.26 -4.12 -18.33
N ARG A 140 -30.62 -3.04 -18.80
CA ARG A 140 -31.09 -2.25 -19.96
C ARG A 140 -30.55 -2.65 -21.33
N THR A 141 -30.17 -3.92 -21.52
CA THR A 141 -29.92 -4.46 -22.86
C THR A 141 -30.79 -5.68 -23.20
N ASP A 142 -32.10 -5.58 -22.99
CA ASP A 142 -33.04 -6.48 -23.66
C ASP A 142 -34.29 -5.72 -24.15
N ALA A 143 -34.09 -4.87 -25.16
CA ALA A 143 -35.19 -4.20 -25.86
C ALA A 143 -34.84 -3.89 -27.32
N ARG A 144 -34.38 -4.89 -28.09
CA ARG A 144 -34.37 -4.84 -29.57
C ARG A 144 -34.56 -6.22 -30.18
N ARG A 145 -35.75 -6.82 -29.99
CA ARG A 145 -36.24 -7.90 -30.88
C ARG A 145 -37.74 -8.09 -30.67
N ARG A 146 -38.53 -7.47 -31.56
CA ARG A 146 -40.00 -7.48 -31.81
C ARG A 146 -40.30 -6.04 -32.24
N ASP A 147 -40.58 -5.68 -33.49
CA ASP A 147 -41.35 -6.37 -34.50
C ASP A 147 -40.85 -6.03 -35.91
N ARG A 148 -40.70 -7.08 -36.72
CA ARG A 148 -40.76 -7.01 -38.18
C ARG A 148 -41.41 -8.30 -38.65
N ASN A 149 -42.73 -8.32 -38.68
CA ASN A 149 -43.52 -8.94 -39.74
C ASN A 149 -44.94 -8.40 -39.70
#